data_AF-A0A8C7VQD8-F1
#
_entry.id   AF-A0A8C7VQD8-F1
#
_cell.length_a   1.000
_cell.length_b   1.000
_cell.length_c   1.000
_cell.angle_alpha   90.00
_cell.angle_beta   90.00
_cell.angle_gamma   90.00
#
_symmetry.space_group_name_H-M   'P 1'
#
loop_
_entity.id
_entity.type
_entity.pdbx_description
1 polymer ?
#
loop_
_entity_poly.entity_id
_entity_poly.type
_entity_poly.pdbx_seq_one_letter_code
_entity_poly.pdbx_strand_id
1 'polypeptide(L)'
;MDETAKPLRIPPEMAIYAEKHEIFDLVQVNIFSISFDNNIAKVPTSFTHHLTSLVSDLFVLSCQRPVMPKQICDLWIKLIQQRLSKIDCVRRGWVLEGIPQTREEALSLQEAGVAPNHVVLLEAPDAVLIERSQGKRIDPVTGDVYHVTFIWPEDKEVVQRLERQKAVSEEQLVAQLMQHHREVHALRKTYRNCLKGIDADQPHVDVFDQVLTYILSRHCSVAPHTPRVLLFGPPGSGKSLQAKLISQKYNIVNLCCGELLEAVSADATNMGELIKPYLESGQQVPDSMVLQILTERLSRLDCTTRGWVLHGFPRDLEQAEKLQESNFIPSRVFFLEMTDDVAIERVTLRSIDPVTGERYHSLYKPAPSPEVQTRLQFNPKDSEAQLLQQLKEYWANDSSLQDLYPEAVHINADQDPHTVFESLESRLTPTHPHDFYINTSRVKILFS
;
A
#
# COMPACT_ATOMS: atom_id res chain seq x y z
N MET A 1 -32.04 25.57 -13.00
CA MET A 1 -31.88 27.02 -13.22
C MET A 1 -31.45 27.61 -11.88
N ASP A 2 -30.18 27.90 -11.59
CA ASP A 2 -28.97 27.90 -12.39
C ASP A 2 -27.80 27.55 -11.46
N GLU A 3 -27.13 26.43 -11.74
CA GLU A 3 -25.79 26.11 -11.28
C GLU A 3 -24.92 26.04 -12.54
N THR A 4 -24.27 27.12 -12.95
CA THR A 4 -23.13 27.12 -13.88
C THR A 4 -22.64 28.54 -14.08
N ALA A 5 -21.45 28.86 -13.57
CA ALA A 5 -20.47 29.79 -14.18
C ALA A 5 -19.33 30.07 -13.18
N LYS A 6 -18.45 29.07 -12.99
CA LYS A 6 -17.05 29.34 -12.65
C LYS A 6 -16.22 28.49 -13.61
N PRO A 7 -15.32 29.08 -14.42
CA PRO A 7 -14.46 28.31 -15.29
C PRO A 7 -13.58 27.40 -14.43
N LEU A 8 -13.52 26.14 -14.85
CA LEU A 8 -12.70 25.10 -14.28
C LEU A 8 -11.25 25.55 -14.20
N ARG A 9 -10.74 25.67 -12.96
CA ARG A 9 -9.31 25.70 -12.67
C ARG A 9 -8.70 24.37 -13.09
N ILE A 10 -7.58 24.41 -13.81
CA ILE A 10 -6.69 23.26 -13.98
C ILE A 10 -5.30 23.69 -13.50
N PRO A 11 -4.93 23.47 -12.22
CA PRO A 11 -3.54 23.16 -11.91
C PRO A 11 -3.22 21.79 -12.55
N PRO A 12 -1.95 21.39 -12.72
CA PRO A 12 -1.60 20.12 -13.37
C PRO A 12 -2.50 19.02 -12.82
N GLU A 13 -3.09 18.20 -13.69
CA GLU A 13 -4.30 17.38 -13.43
C GLU A 13 -4.24 16.52 -12.15
N MET A 14 -3.05 16.37 -11.57
CA MET A 14 -2.84 15.75 -10.28
C MET A 14 -3.23 16.59 -9.06
N ALA A 15 -3.26 17.92 -9.14
CA ALA A 15 -3.84 18.77 -8.10
C ALA A 15 -5.36 18.57 -8.00
N ILE A 16 -6.04 18.31 -9.13
CA ILE A 16 -7.47 17.96 -9.16
C ILE A 16 -7.68 16.56 -8.58
N TYR A 17 -6.81 15.59 -8.90
CA TYR A 17 -6.83 14.27 -8.27
C TYR A 17 -6.54 14.36 -6.75
N ALA A 18 -5.57 15.17 -6.35
CA ALA A 18 -5.17 15.41 -4.97
C ALA A 18 -6.26 16.14 -4.18
N GLU A 19 -6.95 17.11 -4.78
CA GLU A 19 -8.09 17.81 -4.18
C GLU A 19 -9.33 16.89 -4.09
N LYS A 20 -9.60 16.08 -5.12
CA LYS A 20 -10.72 15.12 -5.18
C LYS A 20 -10.56 13.93 -4.23
N HIS A 21 -9.32 13.51 -3.96
CA HIS A 21 -9.00 12.39 -3.06
C HIS A 21 -8.36 12.84 -1.73
N GLU A 22 -8.31 14.15 -1.49
CA GLU A 22 -7.72 14.82 -0.32
C GLU A 22 -6.25 14.41 -0.02
N ILE A 23 -5.47 14.14 -1.07
CA ILE A 23 -4.03 13.80 -1.03
C ILE A 23 -3.21 15.09 -1.04
N PHE A 24 -2.04 15.11 -0.38
CA PHE A 24 -1.17 16.30 -0.37
C PHE A 24 -0.33 16.41 -1.65
N ASP A 25 -0.33 17.59 -2.26
CA ASP A 25 0.43 17.94 -3.45
C ASP A 25 1.59 18.91 -3.10
N LEU A 26 2.79 18.60 -3.56
CA LEU A 26 3.96 19.47 -3.47
C LEU A 26 4.55 19.65 -4.86
N VAL A 27 4.11 20.74 -5.51
CA VAL A 27 4.60 21.15 -6.82
C VAL A 27 5.88 21.96 -6.65
N GLN A 28 6.98 21.54 -7.27
CA GLN A 28 8.13 22.43 -7.47
C GLN A 28 7.80 23.42 -8.60
N VAL A 29 6.84 24.33 -8.37
CA VAL A 29 6.72 25.53 -9.19
C VAL A 29 8.04 26.25 -9.03
N ASN A 30 8.66 26.72 -10.12
CA ASN A 30 9.81 27.60 -10.06
C ASN A 30 9.60 28.69 -8.98
N ILE A 31 10.17 28.49 -7.78
CA ILE A 31 10.38 29.49 -6.73
C ILE A 31 11.43 30.52 -7.19
N PHE A 32 11.64 30.65 -8.51
CA PHE A 32 12.30 31.77 -9.15
C PHE A 32 11.31 32.84 -9.66
N SER A 33 10.00 32.65 -9.47
CA SER A 33 8.97 33.65 -9.83
C SER A 33 7.99 33.98 -8.70
N ILE A 34 8.38 33.77 -7.43
CA ILE A 34 7.79 34.57 -6.35
C ILE A 34 8.43 35.95 -6.42
N SER A 35 8.01 36.73 -7.42
CA SER A 35 8.04 38.17 -7.31
C SER A 35 7.25 38.50 -6.06
N PHE A 36 7.96 39.05 -5.08
CA PHE A 36 7.35 39.86 -4.04
C PHE A 36 6.39 40.83 -4.72
N ASP A 37 5.10 40.62 -4.51
CA ASP A 37 4.20 41.73 -4.38
C ASP A 37 3.36 41.56 -3.13
N ASN A 38 3.48 42.59 -2.30
CA ASN A 38 2.85 42.73 -1.01
C ASN A 38 1.33 42.57 -1.15
N ASN A 39 0.76 41.49 -0.62
CA ASN A 39 -0.48 41.52 0.15
C ASN A 39 -0.79 40.13 0.71
N ILE A 40 -0.09 39.78 1.77
CA ILE A 40 -0.53 38.74 2.70
C ILE A 40 -1.73 39.32 3.45
N ALA A 41 -2.94 38.96 3.02
CA ALA A 41 -4.12 39.12 3.85
C ALA A 41 -4.81 37.77 4.00
N LYS A 42 -4.50 37.14 5.15
CA LYS A 42 -5.25 36.12 5.91
C LYS A 42 -4.72 34.68 5.88
N VAL A 43 -3.63 34.42 6.62
CA VAL A 43 -3.45 33.25 7.52
C VAL A 43 -2.54 33.71 8.68
N PRO A 44 -2.77 33.31 9.96
CA PRO A 44 -2.28 34.04 11.12
C PRO A 44 -0.77 33.92 11.38
N THR A 45 -0.26 35.00 11.93
CA THR A 45 1.12 35.31 12.26
C THR A 45 1.65 34.52 13.45
N SER A 46 2.72 33.76 13.22
CA SER A 46 3.89 33.73 14.13
C SER A 46 5.01 32.89 13.51
N PHE A 47 5.72 33.38 12.47
CA PHE A 47 7.09 32.91 12.13
C PHE A 47 7.76 33.71 10.99
N THR A 48 7.43 34.99 10.79
CA THR A 48 7.89 35.77 9.62
C THR A 48 9.07 36.70 9.88
N HIS A 49 9.51 36.92 11.12
CA HIS A 49 10.50 37.98 11.38
C HIS A 49 11.99 37.57 11.31
N HIS A 50 12.32 36.28 11.23
CA HIS A 50 13.73 35.85 11.14
C HIS A 50 14.20 35.45 9.73
N LEU A 51 13.29 35.32 8.76
CA LEU A 51 13.61 34.87 7.39
C LEU A 51 13.97 36.00 6.41
N THR A 52 13.61 37.26 6.70
CA THR A 52 13.80 38.36 5.74
C THR A 52 15.23 38.92 5.70
N SER A 53 16.01 38.75 6.77
CA SER A 53 17.37 39.32 6.87
C SER A 53 18.45 38.47 6.18
N LEU A 54 18.26 37.16 6.08
CA LEU A 54 19.27 36.24 5.50
C LEU A 54 19.15 36.06 3.98
N VAL A 55 18.02 36.49 3.38
CA VAL A 55 17.72 36.25 1.96
C VAL A 55 18.20 37.38 1.04
N SER A 56 18.41 38.60 1.57
CA SER A 56 18.84 39.75 0.77
C SER A 56 20.28 39.65 0.27
N ASP A 57 21.17 38.98 1.01
CA ASP A 57 22.60 38.86 0.63
C ASP A 57 22.86 37.72 -0.39
N LEU A 58 21.85 36.89 -0.68
CA LEU A 58 21.96 35.70 -1.56
C LEU A 58 21.68 35.98 -3.05
N PHE A 59 21.29 37.21 -3.42
CA PHE A 59 20.82 37.54 -4.78
C PHE A 59 21.94 37.79 -5.82
N VAL A 60 23.21 37.92 -5.41
CA VAL A 60 24.29 38.37 -6.32
C VAL A 60 25.07 37.21 -7.00
N LEU A 61 24.80 35.93 -6.70
CA LEU A 61 25.66 34.81 -7.15
C LEU A 61 25.04 33.73 -8.05
N SER A 62 23.85 33.90 -8.63
CA SER A 62 23.16 32.80 -9.36
C SER A 62 23.32 32.77 -10.89
N CYS A 63 24.06 33.68 -11.53
CA CYS A 63 24.15 33.69 -13.00
C CYS A 63 25.16 32.69 -13.62
N GLN A 64 25.85 31.80 -12.88
CA GLN A 64 26.94 30.98 -13.48
C GLN A 64 27.15 29.53 -13.00
N ARG A 65 26.26 28.83 -12.26
CA ARG A 65 26.50 27.40 -11.94
C ARG A 65 25.21 26.55 -11.87
N PRO A 66 25.15 25.37 -12.55
CA PRO A 66 23.96 24.53 -12.62
C PRO A 66 23.99 23.35 -11.63
N VAL A 67 24.52 23.54 -10.42
CA VAL A 67 24.54 22.49 -9.38
C VAL A 67 24.12 23.14 -8.06
N MET A 68 23.00 22.68 -7.51
CA MET A 68 22.60 23.05 -6.15
C MET A 68 23.71 22.60 -5.19
N PRO A 69 24.24 23.47 -4.32
CA PRO A 69 25.19 23.07 -3.30
C PRO A 69 24.58 21.95 -2.44
N LYS A 70 25.35 20.88 -2.16
CA LYS A 70 24.90 19.70 -1.39
C LYS A 70 24.17 20.06 -0.08
N GLN A 71 24.58 21.14 0.58
CA GLN A 71 23.96 21.69 1.79
C GLN A 71 22.50 22.16 1.58
N ILE A 72 22.15 22.64 0.40
CA ILE A 72 20.79 23.07 0.05
C ILE A 72 19.90 21.85 -0.22
N CYS A 73 20.41 20.82 -0.91
CA CYS A 73 19.70 19.55 -1.10
C CYS A 73 19.36 18.89 0.23
N ASP A 74 20.30 18.87 1.18
CA ASP A 74 20.08 18.28 2.51
C ASP A 74 19.00 19.02 3.32
N LEU A 75 18.90 20.35 3.18
CA LEU A 75 17.86 21.14 3.84
C LEU A 75 16.48 20.90 3.21
N TRP A 76 16.42 20.81 1.88
CA TRP A 76 15.20 20.50 1.15
C TRP A 76 14.65 19.12 1.47
N ILE A 77 15.52 18.11 1.54
CA ILE A 77 15.10 16.73 1.86
C ILE A 77 14.60 16.63 3.30
N LYS A 78 15.22 17.36 4.24
CA LYS A 78 14.70 17.46 5.61
C LYS A 78 13.31 18.09 5.67
N LEU A 79 13.04 19.11 4.85
CA LEU A 79 11.70 19.71 4.75
C LEU A 79 10.67 18.72 4.17
N ILE A 80 11.05 17.97 3.12
CA ILE A 80 10.21 16.92 2.55
C ILE A 80 9.92 15.86 3.62
N GLN A 81 10.93 15.34 4.32
CA GLN A 81 10.75 14.37 5.40
C GLN A 81 9.83 14.88 6.52
N GLN A 82 10.02 16.13 6.98
CA GLN A 82 9.16 16.75 7.99
C GLN A 82 7.72 16.91 7.50
N ARG A 83 7.50 17.06 6.21
CA ARG A 83 6.15 17.14 5.63
C ARG A 83 5.52 15.77 5.46
N LEU A 84 6.30 14.78 5.04
CA LEU A 84 5.87 13.39 4.86
C LEU A 84 5.58 12.69 6.18
N SER A 85 6.15 13.15 7.30
CA SER A 85 5.88 12.60 8.63
C SER A 85 4.56 13.06 9.25
N LYS A 86 3.83 13.99 8.62
CA LYS A 86 2.52 14.43 9.10
C LYS A 86 1.43 13.39 8.82
N ILE A 87 0.43 13.35 9.70
CA ILE A 87 -0.63 12.32 9.74
C ILE A 87 -1.44 12.26 8.43
N ASP A 88 -1.63 13.40 7.77
CA ASP A 88 -2.31 13.51 6.48
C ASP A 88 -1.57 12.73 5.38
N CYS A 89 -0.25 12.96 5.23
CA CYS A 89 0.58 12.26 4.26
C CYS A 89 0.70 10.76 4.56
N VAL A 90 0.72 10.38 5.84
CA VAL A 90 0.80 8.98 6.27
C VAL A 90 -0.50 8.23 5.97
N ARG A 91 -1.66 8.86 6.15
CA ARG A 91 -2.98 8.24 5.92
C ARG A 91 -3.44 8.28 4.47
N ARG A 92 -3.10 9.33 3.72
CA ARG A 92 -3.66 9.57 2.37
C ARG A 92 -2.63 9.45 1.24
N GLY A 93 -1.35 9.33 1.56
CA GLY A 93 -0.27 9.32 0.57
C GLY A 93 0.18 10.73 0.18
N TRP A 94 1.03 10.80 -0.84
CA TRP A 94 1.66 12.03 -1.31
C TRP A 94 2.02 11.98 -2.79
N VAL A 95 1.99 13.14 -3.45
CA VAL A 95 2.50 13.33 -4.80
C VAL A 95 3.61 14.37 -4.74
N LEU A 96 4.77 14.06 -5.33
CA LEU A 96 5.86 15.01 -5.53
C LEU A 96 5.98 15.27 -7.03
N GLU A 97 5.82 16.52 -7.43
CA GLU A 97 5.96 16.94 -8.83
C GLU A 97 7.28 17.69 -9.03
N GLY A 98 8.01 17.30 -10.08
CA GLY A 98 9.27 17.92 -10.47
C GLY A 98 10.46 17.52 -9.60
N ILE A 99 10.33 16.47 -8.76
CA ILE A 99 11.38 15.96 -7.89
C ILE A 99 11.39 14.44 -7.99
N PRO A 100 12.54 13.76 -8.08
CA PRO A 100 13.89 14.29 -8.27
C PRO A 100 14.16 14.64 -9.74
N GLN A 101 14.90 15.73 -9.98
CA GLN A 101 15.35 16.10 -11.32
C GLN A 101 16.73 15.54 -11.64
N THR A 102 17.51 15.26 -10.59
CA THR A 102 18.89 14.77 -10.73
C THR A 102 19.08 13.44 -10.02
N ARG A 103 20.10 12.69 -10.44
CA ARG A 103 20.48 11.44 -9.76
C ARG A 103 20.81 11.65 -8.28
N GLU A 104 21.46 12.75 -7.93
CA GLU A 104 21.90 13.03 -6.56
C GLU A 104 20.70 13.22 -5.62
N GLU A 105 19.69 13.98 -6.06
CA GLU A 105 18.42 14.14 -5.32
C GLU A 105 17.70 12.80 -5.13
N ALA A 106 17.66 11.96 -6.16
CA ALA A 106 17.05 10.64 -6.08
C ALA A 106 17.73 9.75 -5.03
N LEU A 107 19.08 9.76 -5.00
CA LEU A 107 19.85 9.02 -4.00
C LEU A 107 19.60 9.55 -2.59
N SER A 108 19.61 10.86 -2.40
CA SER A 108 19.39 11.45 -1.09
C SER A 108 17.95 11.25 -0.59
N LEU A 109 16.94 11.19 -1.47
CA LEU A 109 15.58 10.77 -1.10
C LEU A 109 15.53 9.30 -0.65
N GLN A 110 16.27 8.42 -1.32
CA GLN A 110 16.37 7.01 -0.92
C GLN A 110 17.08 6.84 0.43
N GLU A 111 18.18 7.56 0.65
CA GLU A 111 18.90 7.59 1.95
C GLU A 111 17.99 8.12 3.07
N ALA A 112 17.14 9.09 2.74
CA ALA A 112 16.10 9.64 3.61
C ALA A 112 14.93 8.67 3.89
N GLY A 113 14.92 7.47 3.29
CA GLY A 113 13.84 6.49 3.44
C GLY A 113 12.57 6.84 2.65
N VAL A 114 12.63 7.83 1.76
CA VAL A 114 11.51 8.25 0.94
C VAL A 114 11.49 7.40 -0.34
N ALA A 115 10.88 6.22 -0.24
CA ALA A 115 10.66 5.34 -1.38
C ALA A 115 9.24 5.53 -1.95
N PRO A 116 9.10 6.01 -3.21
CA PRO A 116 7.82 6.08 -3.89
C PRO A 116 7.36 4.69 -4.34
N ASN A 117 6.05 4.53 -4.43
CA ASN A 117 5.46 3.29 -4.93
C ASN A 117 5.40 3.34 -6.46
N HIS A 118 5.04 4.49 -7.02
CA HIS A 118 4.91 4.73 -8.45
C HIS A 118 5.77 5.93 -8.85
N VAL A 119 6.41 5.84 -10.01
CA VAL A 119 7.13 6.94 -10.66
C VAL A 119 6.62 7.03 -12.09
N VAL A 120 6.17 8.21 -12.47
CA VAL A 120 5.63 8.50 -13.79
C VAL A 120 6.55 9.48 -14.48
N LEU A 121 7.01 9.11 -15.67
CA LEU A 121 7.80 9.97 -16.54
C LEU A 121 6.96 10.27 -17.77
N LEU A 122 6.70 11.56 -18.02
CA LEU A 122 5.98 12.00 -19.21
C LEU A 122 6.97 12.25 -20.34
N GLU A 123 6.89 11.46 -21.41
CA GLU A 123 7.81 11.51 -22.54
C GLU A 123 7.11 12.15 -23.74
N ALA A 124 7.68 13.18 -24.35
CA ALA A 124 7.22 13.72 -25.63
C ALA A 124 8.41 14.14 -26.50
N PRO A 125 8.27 14.16 -27.84
CA PRO A 125 9.34 14.61 -28.72
C PRO A 125 9.75 16.06 -28.46
N ASP A 126 11.05 16.37 -28.54
CA ASP A 126 11.59 17.72 -28.30
C ASP A 126 10.89 18.80 -29.14
N ALA A 127 10.61 18.50 -30.41
CA ALA A 127 9.90 19.42 -31.30
C ALA A 127 8.51 19.80 -30.75
N VAL A 128 7.77 18.83 -30.22
CA VAL A 128 6.45 19.03 -29.62
C VAL A 128 6.56 19.82 -28.32
N LEU A 129 7.57 19.54 -27.50
CA LEU A 129 7.80 20.30 -26.26
C LEU A 129 8.15 21.77 -26.53
N ILE A 130 8.96 22.03 -27.56
CA ILE A 130 9.30 23.38 -28.01
C ILE A 130 8.05 24.12 -28.50
N GLU A 131 7.26 23.51 -29.38
CA GLU A 131 6.01 24.09 -29.87
C GLU A 131 5.03 24.40 -28.72
N ARG A 132 4.85 23.44 -27.80
CA ARG A 132 4.02 23.59 -26.60
C ARG A 132 4.48 24.74 -25.71
N SER A 133 5.79 24.93 -25.55
CA SER A 133 6.34 26.03 -24.76
C SER A 133 6.02 27.40 -25.35
N GLN A 134 6.03 27.53 -26.69
CA GLN A 134 5.71 28.77 -27.40
C GLN A 134 4.21 29.11 -27.32
N GLY A 135 3.35 28.10 -27.22
CA GLY A 135 1.91 28.25 -27.08
C GLY A 135 1.43 28.60 -25.66
N LYS A 136 2.30 28.52 -24.64
CA LYS A 136 1.95 28.86 -23.25
C LYS A 136 1.62 30.34 -23.07
N ARG A 137 0.55 30.62 -22.34
CA ARG A 137 0.09 31.94 -21.93
C ARG A 137 -0.16 31.91 -20.43
N ILE A 138 0.15 32.99 -19.74
CA ILE A 138 -0.09 33.10 -18.30
C ILE A 138 -1.06 34.23 -18.07
N ASP A 139 -2.05 33.99 -17.22
CA ASP A 139 -2.90 35.03 -16.69
C ASP A 139 -2.15 35.76 -15.55
N PRO A 140 -1.82 37.05 -15.68
CA PRO A 140 -1.06 37.79 -14.67
C PRO A 140 -1.86 38.00 -13.37
N VAL A 141 -3.18 37.84 -13.38
CA VAL A 141 -4.04 38.06 -12.21
C VAL A 141 -4.22 36.78 -11.40
N THR A 142 -4.47 35.65 -12.07
CA THR A 142 -4.72 34.37 -11.40
C THR A 142 -3.48 33.49 -11.30
N GLY A 143 -2.47 33.73 -12.14
CA GLY A 143 -1.30 32.87 -12.30
C GLY A 143 -1.59 31.61 -13.11
N ASP A 144 -2.80 31.47 -13.68
CA ASP A 144 -3.19 30.28 -14.43
C ASP A 144 -2.47 30.20 -15.77
N VAL A 145 -2.13 28.97 -16.18
CA VAL A 145 -1.41 28.69 -17.43
C VAL A 145 -2.39 28.16 -18.47
N TYR A 146 -2.47 28.86 -19.60
CA TYR A 146 -3.29 28.50 -20.77
C TYR A 146 -2.42 28.14 -21.96
N HIS A 147 -3.01 27.49 -22.95
CA HIS A 147 -2.32 27.16 -24.20
C HIS A 147 -3.20 27.47 -25.40
N VAL A 148 -2.65 28.18 -26.40
CA VAL A 148 -3.39 28.63 -27.59
C VAL A 148 -4.15 27.50 -28.30
N THR A 149 -3.54 26.31 -28.38
CA THR A 149 -4.10 25.14 -29.10
C THR A 149 -4.89 24.16 -28.23
N PHE A 150 -4.48 23.94 -26.97
CA PHE A 150 -4.98 22.79 -26.18
C PHE A 150 -6.01 23.21 -25.13
N ILE A 151 -5.82 24.37 -24.50
CA ILE A 151 -6.65 24.85 -23.39
C ILE A 151 -6.77 26.36 -23.51
N TRP A 152 -7.80 26.80 -24.23
CA TRP A 152 -8.12 28.21 -24.42
C TRP A 152 -9.29 28.63 -23.53
N PRO A 153 -9.21 29.75 -22.81
CA PRO A 153 -10.31 30.18 -21.94
C PRO A 153 -11.54 30.61 -22.76
N GLU A 154 -12.73 30.25 -22.28
CA GLU A 154 -14.00 30.69 -22.86
C GLU A 154 -14.33 32.15 -22.51
N ASP A 155 -13.85 32.60 -21.34
CA ASP A 155 -14.05 33.96 -20.83
C ASP A 155 -13.24 35.00 -21.62
N LYS A 156 -13.96 35.91 -22.28
CA LYS A 156 -13.37 36.96 -23.11
C LYS A 156 -12.46 37.91 -22.33
N GLU A 157 -12.74 38.14 -21.06
CA GLU A 157 -11.90 38.99 -20.19
C GLU A 157 -10.56 38.33 -19.87
N VAL A 158 -10.55 37.02 -19.62
CA VAL A 158 -9.33 36.24 -19.39
C VAL A 158 -8.48 36.24 -20.65
N VAL A 159 -9.09 35.98 -21.82
CA VAL A 159 -8.40 35.99 -23.12
C VAL A 159 -7.65 37.31 -23.40
N GLN A 160 -8.26 38.45 -23.05
CA GLN A 160 -7.66 39.77 -23.32
C GLN A 160 -6.45 40.09 -22.43
N ARG A 161 -6.36 39.50 -21.24
CA ARG A 161 -5.26 39.75 -20.28
C ARG A 161 -4.15 38.70 -20.32
N LEU A 162 -4.28 37.66 -21.15
CA LEU A 162 -3.26 36.62 -21.27
C LEU A 162 -1.95 37.17 -21.84
N GLU A 163 -0.86 36.98 -21.09
CA GLU A 163 0.46 37.39 -21.51
C GLU A 163 1.30 36.21 -22.00
N ARG A 164 2.17 36.48 -22.97
CA ARG A 164 3.23 35.53 -23.33
C ARG A 164 4.26 35.54 -22.21
N GLN A 165 4.55 34.37 -21.66
CA GLN A 165 5.67 34.21 -20.74
C GLN A 165 6.96 34.69 -21.43
N LYS A 166 7.86 35.34 -20.67
CA LYS A 166 9.16 35.80 -21.19
C LYS A 166 9.84 34.61 -21.89
N ALA A 167 9.99 34.72 -23.21
CA ALA A 167 10.51 33.65 -24.04
C ALA A 167 11.94 33.33 -23.60
N VAL A 168 12.13 32.14 -23.03
CA VAL A 168 13.44 31.51 -22.94
C VAL A 168 13.95 31.38 -24.37
N SER A 169 15.22 31.73 -24.63
CA SER A 169 15.78 31.57 -25.98
C SER A 169 15.65 30.11 -26.42
N GLU A 170 15.33 29.85 -27.69
CA GLU A 170 15.24 28.48 -28.22
C GLU A 170 16.52 27.67 -27.89
N GLU A 171 17.68 28.32 -27.95
CA GLU A 171 18.97 27.73 -27.58
C GLU A 171 19.04 27.30 -26.11
N GLN A 172 18.46 28.08 -25.20
CA GLN A 172 18.42 27.78 -23.78
C GLN A 172 17.45 26.63 -23.49
N LEU A 173 16.31 26.57 -24.20
CA LEU A 173 15.34 25.49 -24.07
C LEU A 173 15.95 24.16 -24.56
N VAL A 174 16.64 24.17 -25.69
CA VAL A 174 17.36 22.99 -26.21
C VAL A 174 18.43 22.54 -25.22
N ALA A 175 19.19 23.46 -24.61
CA ALA A 175 20.19 23.11 -23.60
C ALA A 175 19.55 22.47 -22.35
N GLN A 176 18.37 22.94 -21.92
CA GLN A 176 17.63 22.35 -20.81
C GLN A 176 17.12 20.94 -21.14
N LEU A 177 16.54 20.73 -22.33
CA LEU A 177 16.09 19.42 -22.79
C LEU A 177 17.25 18.41 -22.86
N MET A 178 18.40 18.84 -23.40
CA MET A 178 19.60 18.00 -23.43
C MET A 178 20.09 17.61 -22.03
N GLN A 179 20.04 18.53 -21.06
CA GLN A 179 20.42 18.23 -19.68
C GLN A 179 19.41 17.28 -19.02
N HIS A 180 18.12 17.50 -19.24
CA HIS A 180 17.05 16.65 -18.74
C HIS A 180 17.18 15.21 -19.28
N HIS A 181 17.42 15.02 -20.58
CA HIS A 181 17.64 13.69 -21.17
C HIS A 181 18.81 12.91 -20.53
N ARG A 182 19.88 13.61 -20.13
CA ARG A 182 21.02 12.98 -19.43
C ARG A 182 20.63 12.49 -18.03
N GLU A 183 19.90 13.31 -17.28
CA GLU A 183 19.48 12.97 -15.92
C GLU A 183 18.35 11.93 -15.91
N VAL A 184 17.38 12.02 -16.82
CA VAL A 184 16.29 11.04 -16.96
C VAL A 184 16.82 9.64 -17.18
N HIS A 185 17.88 9.48 -17.98
CA HIS A 185 18.53 8.18 -18.15
C HIS A 185 19.07 7.62 -16.82
N ALA A 186 19.61 8.48 -15.95
CA ALA A 186 20.05 8.08 -14.62
C ALA A 186 18.87 7.74 -13.69
N LEU A 187 17.80 8.55 -13.71
CA LEU A 187 16.58 8.32 -12.93
C LEU A 187 15.86 7.03 -13.33
N ARG A 188 15.78 6.73 -14.63
CA ARG A 188 15.23 5.49 -15.18
C ARG A 188 15.98 4.25 -14.67
N LYS A 189 17.29 4.38 -14.46
CA LYS A 189 18.10 3.32 -13.85
C LYS A 189 17.82 3.19 -12.34
N THR A 190 17.70 4.30 -11.63
CA THR A 190 17.46 4.35 -10.18
C THR A 190 16.08 3.80 -9.80
N TYR A 191 15.02 4.15 -10.56
CA TYR A 191 13.63 3.76 -10.28
C TYR A 191 13.09 2.69 -11.23
N ARG A 192 13.96 1.84 -11.80
CA ARG A 192 13.60 0.85 -12.83
C ARG A 192 12.39 -0.02 -12.49
N ASN A 193 12.17 -0.32 -11.21
CA ASN A 193 11.11 -1.22 -10.75
C ASN A 193 9.75 -0.53 -10.55
N CYS A 194 9.74 0.81 -10.46
CA CYS A 194 8.54 1.60 -10.21
C CYS A 194 8.33 2.75 -11.19
N LEU A 195 9.21 2.92 -12.20
CA LEU A 195 9.08 3.94 -13.22
C LEU A 195 8.36 3.44 -14.46
N LYS A 196 7.35 4.20 -14.89
CA LYS A 196 6.65 4.03 -16.17
C LYS A 196 6.76 5.31 -16.99
N GLY A 197 7.31 5.18 -18.19
CA GLY A 197 7.23 6.21 -19.22
C GLY A 197 5.83 6.18 -19.87
N ILE A 198 5.18 7.33 -19.95
CA ILE A 198 3.89 7.55 -20.60
C ILE A 198 4.08 8.61 -21.67
N ASP A 199 3.59 8.32 -22.88
CA ASP A 199 3.64 9.27 -23.98
C ASP A 199 2.76 10.48 -23.65
N ALA A 200 3.31 11.67 -23.75
CA ALA A 200 2.61 12.92 -23.54
C ALA A 200 2.23 13.60 -24.86
N ASP A 201 2.56 13.03 -26.03
CA ASP A 201 2.11 13.50 -27.34
C ASP A 201 0.69 13.02 -27.69
N GLN A 202 -0.21 13.09 -26.72
CA GLN A 202 -1.62 12.70 -26.84
C GLN A 202 -2.50 13.67 -26.03
N PRO A 203 -3.84 13.64 -26.20
CA PRO A 203 -4.75 14.47 -25.42
C PRO A 203 -4.57 14.27 -23.91
N HIS A 204 -4.71 15.34 -23.14
CA HIS A 204 -4.49 15.34 -21.69
C HIS A 204 -5.35 14.30 -20.95
N VAL A 205 -6.60 14.12 -21.39
CA VAL A 205 -7.52 13.10 -20.84
C VAL A 205 -6.95 11.68 -20.97
N ASP A 206 -6.32 11.36 -22.10
CA ASP A 206 -5.75 10.04 -22.35
C ASP A 206 -4.46 9.82 -21.56
N VAL A 207 -3.63 10.86 -21.43
CA VAL A 207 -2.46 10.83 -20.53
C VAL A 207 -2.91 10.59 -19.09
N PHE A 208 -3.91 11.34 -18.63
CA PHE A 208 -4.44 11.22 -17.28
C PHE A 208 -5.00 9.82 -17.00
N ASP A 209 -5.77 9.25 -17.93
CA ASP A 209 -6.33 7.91 -17.77
C ASP A 209 -5.24 6.83 -17.72
N GLN A 210 -4.19 6.95 -18.53
CA GLN A 210 -3.04 6.04 -18.51
C GLN A 210 -2.24 6.15 -17.20
N VAL A 211 -2.04 7.37 -16.73
CA VAL A 211 -1.39 7.66 -15.45
C VAL A 211 -2.21 7.06 -14.30
N LEU A 212 -3.52 7.32 -14.29
CA LEU A 212 -4.43 6.81 -13.28
C LEU A 212 -4.46 5.28 -13.30
N THR A 213 -4.57 4.67 -14.47
CA THR A 213 -4.50 3.21 -14.65
C THR A 213 -3.21 2.65 -14.09
N TYR A 214 -2.07 3.30 -14.32
CA TYR A 214 -0.78 2.87 -13.79
C TYR A 214 -0.69 2.99 -12.26
N ILE A 215 -1.16 4.09 -11.69
CA ILE A 215 -1.20 4.32 -10.24
C ILE A 215 -2.12 3.31 -9.55
N LEU A 216 -3.24 3.00 -10.18
CA LEU A 216 -4.20 2.00 -9.69
C LEU A 216 -3.69 0.57 -9.91
N SER A 217 -2.81 0.35 -10.88
CA SER A 217 -2.19 -0.95 -11.09
C SER A 217 -1.23 -1.27 -9.93
N ARG A 218 -1.48 -2.36 -9.19
CA ARG A 218 -0.52 -2.81 -8.19
C ARG A 218 0.81 -3.12 -8.86
N HIS A 219 1.90 -2.62 -8.28
CA HIS A 219 3.23 -3.12 -8.61
C HIS A 219 3.31 -4.62 -8.26
N CYS A 220 3.10 -5.47 -9.27
CA CYS A 220 3.60 -6.84 -9.25
C CYS A 220 5.12 -6.74 -9.24
N SER A 221 5.72 -6.77 -8.05
CA SER A 221 7.17 -6.80 -7.95
C SER A 221 7.63 -8.11 -8.59
N VAL A 222 8.63 -8.03 -9.48
CA VAL A 222 9.27 -9.22 -10.07
C VAL A 222 10.15 -9.95 -9.02
N ALA A 223 10.29 -9.41 -7.80
CA ALA A 223 10.85 -10.17 -6.70
C ALA A 223 9.89 -11.31 -6.36
N PRO A 224 10.37 -12.53 -6.06
CA PRO A 224 9.50 -13.62 -5.63
C PRO A 224 8.71 -13.14 -4.43
N HIS A 225 7.42 -12.86 -4.63
CA HIS A 225 6.54 -12.44 -3.55
C HIS A 225 6.59 -13.55 -2.51
N THR A 226 7.17 -13.27 -1.33
CA THR A 226 7.10 -14.21 -0.22
C THR A 226 5.63 -14.25 0.20
N PRO A 227 4.90 -15.33 -0.09
CA PRO A 227 3.45 -15.35 0.06
C PRO A 227 3.09 -15.19 1.53
N ARG A 228 2.26 -14.20 1.84
CA ARG A 228 1.73 -13.94 3.18
C ARG A 228 0.24 -14.16 3.13
N VAL A 229 -0.23 -15.29 3.66
CA VAL A 229 -1.62 -15.72 3.54
C VAL A 229 -2.26 -15.69 4.91
N LEU A 230 -3.45 -15.10 5.01
CA LEU A 230 -4.28 -15.13 6.21
C LEU A 230 -5.53 -15.98 5.93
N LEU A 231 -5.81 -16.95 6.80
CA LEU A 231 -6.95 -17.85 6.66
C LEU A 231 -7.94 -17.67 7.83
N PHE A 232 -9.11 -17.14 7.51
CA PHE A 232 -10.28 -17.04 8.38
C PHE A 232 -11.31 -18.13 8.08
N GLY A 233 -12.25 -18.30 9.00
CA GLY A 233 -13.35 -19.27 8.89
C GLY A 233 -13.75 -19.86 10.25
N PRO A 234 -14.97 -20.40 10.39
CA PRO A 234 -15.49 -20.96 11.63
C PRO A 234 -14.76 -22.27 12.01
N PRO A 235 -14.82 -22.74 13.26
CA PRO A 235 -14.34 -24.07 13.62
C PRO A 235 -14.96 -25.14 12.69
N GLY A 236 -14.17 -26.12 12.24
CA GLY A 236 -14.64 -27.16 11.29
C GLY A 236 -14.40 -26.85 9.80
N SER A 237 -14.19 -25.58 9.41
CA SER A 237 -13.93 -25.14 8.02
C SER A 237 -12.69 -25.72 7.33
N GLY A 238 -11.82 -26.43 8.05
CA GLY A 238 -10.63 -27.03 7.46
C GLY A 238 -9.43 -26.09 7.31
N LYS A 239 -9.45 -24.89 7.89
CA LYS A 239 -8.30 -23.92 7.89
C LYS A 239 -6.94 -24.58 8.11
N SER A 240 -6.79 -25.41 9.15
CA SER A 240 -5.51 -26.06 9.47
C SER A 240 -5.07 -27.05 8.39
N LEU A 241 -6.02 -27.76 7.78
CA LEU A 241 -5.73 -28.67 6.68
C LEU A 241 -5.29 -27.89 5.44
N GLN A 242 -6.03 -26.84 5.08
CA GLN A 242 -5.69 -25.99 3.94
C GLN A 242 -4.34 -25.29 4.14
N ALA A 243 -4.07 -24.75 5.32
CA ALA A 243 -2.78 -24.15 5.65
C ALA A 243 -1.62 -25.15 5.51
N LYS A 244 -1.80 -26.40 5.95
CA LYS A 244 -0.82 -27.48 5.79
C LYS A 244 -0.58 -27.82 4.31
N LEU A 245 -1.64 -27.92 3.51
CA LEU A 245 -1.53 -28.20 2.07
C LEU A 245 -0.79 -27.06 1.34
N ILE A 246 -1.11 -25.80 1.64
CA ILE A 246 -0.43 -24.63 1.06
C ILE A 246 1.05 -24.63 1.48
N SER A 247 1.34 -24.85 2.77
CA SER A 247 2.70 -24.92 3.31
C SER A 247 3.54 -25.99 2.63
N GLN A 248 2.99 -27.18 2.42
CA GLN A 248 3.68 -28.29 1.75
C GLN A 248 3.91 -28.02 0.26
N LYS A 249 2.92 -27.48 -0.45
CA LYS A 249 2.99 -27.27 -1.90
C LYS A 249 3.94 -26.13 -2.28
N TYR A 250 3.90 -25.01 -1.54
CA TYR A 250 4.66 -23.80 -1.85
C TYR A 250 5.89 -23.60 -0.96
N ASN A 251 6.18 -24.54 -0.06
CA ASN A 251 7.29 -24.47 0.89
C ASN A 251 7.24 -23.21 1.79
N ILE A 252 6.04 -22.80 2.19
CA ILE A 252 5.81 -21.61 3.03
C ILE A 252 5.66 -22.04 4.49
N VAL A 253 5.89 -21.12 5.44
CA VAL A 253 5.78 -21.46 6.87
C VAL A 253 4.31 -21.55 7.29
N ASN A 254 3.87 -22.70 7.80
CA ASN A 254 2.56 -22.81 8.44
C ASN A 254 2.62 -22.27 9.88
N LEU A 255 1.77 -21.29 10.20
CA LEU A 255 1.68 -20.69 11.53
C LEU A 255 0.24 -20.81 12.05
N CYS A 256 0.07 -21.72 13.00
CA CYS A 256 -1.12 -21.80 13.84
C CYS A 256 -0.86 -21.06 15.15
N CYS A 257 -1.63 -20.03 15.48
CA CYS A 257 -1.41 -19.28 16.72
C CYS A 257 -1.56 -20.15 17.97
N GLY A 258 -2.52 -21.10 17.99
CA GLY A 258 -2.70 -22.01 19.12
C GLY A 258 -1.51 -22.95 19.34
N GLU A 259 -1.03 -23.59 18.27
CA GLU A 259 0.14 -24.48 18.34
C GLU A 259 1.42 -23.70 18.66
N LEU A 260 1.53 -22.44 18.20
CA LEU A 260 2.65 -21.57 18.54
C LEU A 260 2.69 -21.27 20.04
N LEU A 261 1.54 -20.96 20.65
CA LEU A 261 1.46 -20.73 22.10
C LEU A 261 1.77 -22.00 22.90
N GLU A 262 1.27 -23.16 22.46
CA GLU A 262 1.60 -24.45 23.09
C GLU A 262 3.10 -24.76 23.00
N ALA A 263 3.73 -24.51 21.84
CA ALA A 263 5.17 -24.71 21.65
C ALA A 263 5.99 -23.78 22.58
N VAL A 264 5.66 -22.49 22.64
CA VAL A 264 6.36 -21.54 23.53
C VAL A 264 6.16 -21.89 25.00
N SER A 265 5.00 -22.43 25.39
CA SER A 265 4.72 -22.88 26.76
C SER A 265 5.48 -24.16 27.13
N ALA A 266 5.84 -24.98 26.16
CA ALA A 266 6.68 -26.17 26.37
C ALA A 266 8.16 -25.78 26.50
N ASP A 267 8.57 -24.68 25.87
CA ASP A 267 9.92 -24.14 25.98
C ASP A 267 10.14 -23.45 27.35
N ALA A 268 11.32 -23.63 27.95
CA ALA A 268 11.73 -22.98 29.20
C ALA A 268 12.16 -21.52 28.99
N THR A 269 11.32 -20.73 28.32
CA THR A 269 11.52 -19.30 28.09
C THR A 269 10.74 -18.47 29.10
N ASN A 270 11.19 -17.24 29.39
CA ASN A 270 10.47 -16.32 30.28
C ASN A 270 9.02 -16.11 29.82
N MET A 271 8.78 -16.01 28.50
CA MET A 271 7.43 -15.90 27.95
C MET A 271 6.63 -17.20 28.13
N GLY A 272 7.25 -18.36 27.95
CA GLY A 272 6.66 -19.67 28.18
C GLY A 272 6.14 -19.83 29.61
N GLU A 273 6.94 -19.46 30.61
CA GLU A 273 6.54 -19.50 32.03
C GLU A 273 5.37 -18.56 32.34
N LEU A 274 5.29 -17.41 31.68
CA LEU A 274 4.21 -16.44 31.86
C LEU A 274 2.88 -16.93 31.23
N ILE A 275 2.91 -17.59 30.07
CA ILE A 275 1.69 -18.03 29.37
C ILE A 275 1.16 -19.37 29.87
N LYS A 276 2.03 -20.22 30.42
CA LYS A 276 1.69 -21.56 30.92
C LYS A 276 0.45 -21.62 31.84
N PRO A 277 0.30 -20.75 32.87
CA PRO A 277 -0.88 -20.79 33.74
C PRO A 277 -2.19 -20.48 33.00
N TYR A 278 -2.16 -19.63 31.96
CA TYR A 278 -3.35 -19.33 31.16
C TYR A 278 -3.77 -20.55 30.33
N LEU A 279 -2.81 -21.25 29.73
CA LEU A 279 -3.10 -22.45 28.94
C LEU A 279 -3.59 -23.62 29.79
N GLU A 280 -2.99 -23.84 30.97
CA GLU A 280 -3.40 -24.91 31.90
C GLU A 280 -4.79 -24.65 32.51
N SER A 281 -5.14 -23.38 32.75
CA SER A 281 -6.46 -22.99 33.26
C SER A 281 -7.52 -22.83 32.17
N GLY A 282 -7.14 -22.92 30.89
CA GLY A 282 -8.04 -22.69 29.75
C GLY A 282 -8.47 -21.23 29.58
N GLN A 283 -7.79 -20.29 30.24
CA GLN A 283 -8.03 -18.86 30.09
C GLN A 283 -7.42 -18.32 28.79
N GLN A 284 -7.99 -17.25 28.26
CA GLN A 284 -7.41 -16.56 27.11
C GLN A 284 -6.10 -15.88 27.51
N VAL A 285 -5.06 -16.08 26.69
CA VAL A 285 -3.78 -15.40 26.85
C VAL A 285 -3.95 -13.93 26.43
N PRO A 286 -3.42 -12.95 27.19
CA PRO A 286 -3.51 -11.54 26.83
C PRO A 286 -2.95 -11.24 25.44
N ASP A 287 -3.68 -10.44 24.64
CA ASP A 287 -3.32 -10.12 23.24
C ASP A 287 -1.91 -9.55 23.09
N SER A 288 -1.46 -8.72 24.03
CA SER A 288 -0.12 -8.12 23.99
C SER A 288 0.98 -9.18 24.02
N MET A 289 0.79 -10.25 24.79
CA MET A 289 1.72 -11.38 24.84
C MET A 289 1.66 -12.21 23.56
N VAL A 290 0.44 -12.46 23.04
CA VAL A 290 0.23 -13.19 21.79
C VAL A 290 0.93 -12.47 20.63
N LEU A 291 0.75 -11.16 20.52
CA LEU A 291 1.38 -10.34 19.48
C LEU A 291 2.89 -10.30 19.59
N GLN A 292 3.44 -10.27 20.80
CA GLN A 292 4.89 -10.34 21.00
C GLN A 292 5.46 -11.66 20.48
N ILE A 293 4.86 -12.80 20.85
CA ILE A 293 5.26 -14.14 20.41
C ILE A 293 5.13 -14.26 18.88
N LEU A 294 4.01 -13.78 18.34
CA LEU A 294 3.73 -13.84 16.91
C LEU A 294 4.70 -12.96 16.10
N THR A 295 4.98 -11.75 16.58
CA THR A 295 5.96 -10.83 15.97
C THR A 295 7.36 -11.44 15.94
N GLU A 296 7.79 -12.06 17.05
CA GLU A 296 9.08 -12.76 17.09
C GLU A 296 9.13 -13.91 16.07
N ARG A 297 8.06 -14.72 15.99
CA ARG A 297 8.00 -15.85 15.06
C ARG A 297 7.97 -15.41 13.59
N LEU A 298 7.22 -14.37 13.27
CA LEU A 298 7.10 -13.81 11.91
C LEU A 298 8.37 -13.09 11.46
N SER A 299 9.15 -12.55 12.40
CA SER A 299 10.43 -11.88 12.11
C SER A 299 11.58 -12.85 11.80
N ARG A 300 11.38 -14.17 11.96
CA ARG A 300 12.42 -15.16 11.65
C ARG A 300 12.70 -15.22 10.14
N LEU A 301 13.94 -15.61 9.82
CA LEU A 301 14.45 -15.63 8.44
C LEU A 301 13.59 -16.51 7.52
N ASP A 302 13.09 -17.64 8.01
CA ASP A 302 12.25 -18.56 7.24
C ASP A 302 10.91 -17.92 6.84
N CYS A 303 10.22 -17.24 7.75
CA CYS A 303 8.99 -16.50 7.47
C CYS A 303 9.23 -15.33 6.50
N THR A 304 10.38 -14.67 6.63
CA THR A 304 10.73 -13.51 5.80
C THR A 304 11.10 -13.90 4.38
N THR A 305 11.80 -15.04 4.21
CA THR A 305 12.33 -15.51 2.92
C THR A 305 11.40 -16.46 2.17
N ARG A 306 10.63 -17.29 2.88
CA ARG A 306 9.69 -18.25 2.27
C ARG A 306 8.24 -17.79 2.32
N GLY A 307 7.91 -16.80 3.15
CA GLY A 307 6.54 -16.42 3.42
C GLY A 307 5.88 -17.29 4.50
N TRP A 308 4.63 -16.99 4.79
CA TRP A 308 3.86 -17.62 5.86
C TRP A 308 2.38 -17.73 5.52
N VAL A 309 1.74 -18.75 6.06
CA VAL A 309 0.28 -18.86 6.15
C VAL A 309 -0.09 -18.84 7.62
N LEU A 310 -0.86 -17.82 8.02
CA LEU A 310 -1.30 -17.61 9.39
C LEU A 310 -2.77 -17.98 9.51
N HIS A 311 -3.08 -18.78 10.54
CA HIS A 311 -4.46 -19.09 10.89
C HIS A 311 -4.66 -19.16 12.41
N GLY A 312 -5.89 -18.92 12.84
CA GLY A 312 -6.28 -18.91 14.26
C GLY A 312 -5.95 -17.61 15.00
N PHE A 313 -5.43 -16.61 14.29
CA PHE A 313 -5.22 -15.22 14.70
C PHE A 313 -5.25 -14.34 13.43
N PRO A 314 -5.85 -13.14 13.45
CA PRO A 314 -6.63 -12.54 14.54
C PRO A 314 -8.02 -13.21 14.69
N ARG A 315 -8.71 -12.98 15.81
CA ARG A 315 -10.08 -13.48 16.08
C ARG A 315 -11.11 -12.37 16.28
N ASP A 316 -10.65 -11.15 16.47
CA ASP A 316 -11.45 -9.95 16.65
C ASP A 316 -10.78 -8.76 15.94
N LEU A 317 -11.48 -7.64 15.92
CA LEU A 317 -11.03 -6.42 15.25
C LEU A 317 -9.76 -5.85 15.90
N GLU A 318 -9.68 -5.84 17.23
CA GLU A 318 -8.55 -5.24 17.96
C GLU A 318 -7.24 -5.99 17.68
N GLN A 319 -7.28 -7.33 17.67
CA GLN A 319 -6.16 -8.17 17.28
C GLN A 319 -5.74 -7.92 15.83
N ALA A 320 -6.71 -7.72 14.94
CA ALA A 320 -6.45 -7.48 13.53
C ALA A 320 -5.80 -6.11 13.28
N GLU A 321 -6.26 -5.07 13.96
CA GLU A 321 -5.64 -3.74 13.93
C GLU A 321 -4.20 -3.78 14.44
N LYS A 322 -3.96 -4.43 15.59
CA LYS A 322 -2.61 -4.60 16.14
C LYS A 322 -1.68 -5.40 15.20
N LEU A 323 -2.21 -6.39 14.48
CA LEU A 323 -1.44 -7.12 13.47
C LEU A 323 -1.03 -6.20 12.30
N GLN A 324 -1.91 -5.30 11.88
CA GLN A 324 -1.59 -4.30 10.85
C GLN A 324 -0.55 -3.28 11.33
N GLU A 325 -0.66 -2.81 12.59
CA GLU A 325 0.30 -1.89 13.22
C GLU A 325 1.71 -2.48 13.33
N SER A 326 1.82 -3.79 13.55
CA SER A 326 3.11 -4.52 13.57
C SER A 326 3.76 -4.71 12.19
N ASN A 327 3.19 -4.11 11.12
CA ASN A 327 3.67 -4.15 9.74
C ASN A 327 3.69 -5.55 9.07
N PHE A 328 3.00 -6.54 9.64
CA PHE A 328 2.80 -7.84 9.01
C PHE A 328 1.56 -7.84 8.11
N ILE A 329 1.68 -7.16 6.98
CA ILE A 329 0.57 -7.03 6.02
C ILE A 329 0.43 -8.33 5.21
N PRO A 330 -0.74 -9.01 5.22
CA PRO A 330 -0.97 -10.18 4.39
C PRO A 330 -1.09 -9.80 2.91
N SER A 331 -0.58 -10.65 2.03
CA SER A 331 -0.73 -10.52 0.57
C SER A 331 -2.08 -11.03 0.09
N ARG A 332 -2.62 -12.05 0.75
CA ARG A 332 -3.94 -12.65 0.46
C ARG A 332 -4.65 -13.00 1.76
N VAL A 333 -5.95 -12.76 1.79
CA VAL A 333 -6.83 -13.08 2.90
C VAL A 333 -7.97 -13.94 2.35
N PHE A 334 -8.26 -15.05 3.01
CA PHE A 334 -9.37 -15.94 2.64
C PHE A 334 -10.32 -16.14 3.80
N PHE A 335 -11.61 -16.09 3.53
CA PHE A 335 -12.68 -16.53 4.42
C PHE A 335 -13.19 -17.89 3.94
N LEU A 336 -12.99 -18.92 4.75
CA LEU A 336 -13.57 -20.23 4.52
C LEU A 336 -14.99 -20.23 5.11
N GLU A 337 -16.00 -20.19 4.27
CA GLU A 337 -17.41 -20.10 4.66
C GLU A 337 -18.01 -21.48 4.84
N MET A 338 -18.76 -21.68 5.91
CA MET A 338 -19.35 -22.97 6.24
C MET A 338 -20.60 -22.77 7.09
N THR A 339 -21.57 -23.64 6.89
CA THR A 339 -22.79 -23.66 7.71
C THR A 339 -22.55 -24.31 9.08
N ASP A 340 -23.30 -23.86 10.10
CA ASP A 340 -23.15 -24.37 11.47
C ASP A 340 -23.40 -25.88 11.56
N ASP A 341 -24.39 -26.40 10.83
CA ASP A 341 -24.71 -27.84 10.79
C ASP A 341 -23.51 -28.67 10.29
N VAL A 342 -22.86 -28.22 9.22
CA VAL A 342 -21.66 -28.87 8.67
C VAL A 342 -20.47 -28.74 9.63
N ALA A 343 -20.34 -27.60 10.30
CA ALA A 343 -19.30 -27.41 11.32
C ALA A 343 -19.48 -28.39 12.50
N ILE A 344 -20.72 -28.57 12.98
CA ILE A 344 -21.07 -29.50 14.05
C ILE A 344 -20.76 -30.94 13.64
N GLU A 345 -21.20 -31.38 12.47
CA GLU A 345 -20.89 -32.71 11.96
C GLU A 345 -19.38 -32.94 11.88
N ARG A 346 -18.64 -32.01 11.25
CA ARG A 346 -17.19 -32.16 11.00
C ARG A 346 -16.37 -32.18 12.28
N VAL A 347 -16.77 -31.42 13.30
CA VAL A 347 -16.02 -31.33 14.56
C VAL A 347 -16.38 -32.49 15.50
N THR A 348 -17.66 -32.83 15.65
CA THR A 348 -18.09 -33.88 16.58
C THR A 348 -17.66 -35.27 16.13
N LEU A 349 -17.54 -35.51 14.82
CA LEU A 349 -17.14 -36.80 14.26
C LEU A 349 -15.63 -36.94 14.04
N ARG A 350 -14.83 -35.95 14.44
CA ARG A 350 -13.36 -35.99 14.33
C ARG A 350 -12.73 -36.71 15.51
N SER A 351 -11.66 -37.43 15.23
CA SER A 351 -10.86 -38.13 16.23
C SER A 351 -9.38 -38.02 15.92
N ILE A 352 -8.55 -38.23 16.93
CA ILE A 352 -7.10 -38.21 16.82
C ILE A 352 -6.56 -39.57 17.22
N ASP A 353 -5.63 -40.10 16.44
CA ASP A 353 -4.82 -41.24 16.86
C ASP A 353 -3.68 -40.74 17.77
N PRO A 354 -3.67 -41.10 19.06
CA PRO A 354 -2.67 -40.60 20.01
C PRO A 354 -1.24 -41.05 19.69
N VAL A 355 -1.06 -42.10 18.89
CA VAL A 355 0.28 -42.61 18.53
C VAL A 355 0.86 -41.86 17.34
N THR A 356 0.06 -41.63 16.31
CA THR A 356 0.53 -40.99 15.06
C THR A 356 0.31 -39.49 15.06
N GLY A 357 -0.59 -38.98 15.92
CA GLY A 357 -1.06 -37.60 15.89
C GLY A 357 -1.96 -37.29 14.68
N GLU A 358 -2.29 -38.29 13.85
CA GLU A 358 -3.14 -38.08 12.69
C GLU A 358 -4.60 -37.90 13.09
N ARG A 359 -5.25 -36.93 12.41
CA ARG A 359 -6.69 -36.71 12.51
C ARG A 359 -7.42 -37.63 11.55
N TYR A 360 -8.48 -38.24 12.05
CA TYR A 360 -9.44 -39.07 11.34
C TYR A 360 -10.84 -38.47 11.46
N HIS A 361 -11.70 -38.84 10.51
CA HIS A 361 -13.10 -38.44 10.50
C HIS A 361 -13.95 -39.65 10.17
N SER A 362 -14.99 -39.88 10.97
CA SER A 362 -15.80 -41.11 10.89
C SER A 362 -16.37 -41.39 9.48
N LEU A 363 -16.72 -40.33 8.73
CA LEU A 363 -17.22 -40.42 7.35
C LEU A 363 -16.13 -40.26 6.27
N TYR A 364 -15.43 -39.12 6.24
CA TYR A 364 -14.55 -38.74 5.12
C TYR A 364 -13.12 -39.34 5.15
N LYS A 365 -12.62 -39.70 6.33
CA LYS A 365 -11.28 -40.30 6.49
C LYS A 365 -11.33 -41.32 7.64
N PRO A 366 -11.96 -42.49 7.43
CA PRO A 366 -12.09 -43.51 8.49
C PRO A 366 -10.73 -44.10 8.85
N ALA A 367 -10.67 -44.77 10.00
CA ALA A 367 -9.46 -45.46 10.45
C ALA A 367 -9.03 -46.54 9.42
N PRO A 368 -7.75 -46.62 9.05
CA PRO A 368 -7.28 -47.54 8.02
C PRO A 368 -7.24 -49.00 8.49
N SER A 369 -7.24 -49.25 9.81
CA SER A 369 -7.20 -50.57 10.41
C SER A 369 -8.02 -50.62 11.71
N PRO A 370 -8.50 -51.80 12.13
CA PRO A 370 -9.26 -51.95 13.39
C PRO A 370 -8.42 -51.60 14.63
N GLU A 371 -7.10 -51.79 14.57
CA GLU A 371 -6.19 -51.41 15.66
C GLU A 371 -6.11 -49.89 15.86
N VAL A 372 -6.13 -49.12 14.76
CA VAL A 372 -6.21 -47.66 14.84
C VAL A 372 -7.58 -47.26 15.38
N GLN A 373 -8.65 -47.92 14.93
CA GLN A 373 -10.00 -47.59 15.32
C GLN A 373 -10.25 -47.71 16.83
N THR A 374 -9.70 -48.75 17.49
CA THR A 374 -9.90 -48.95 18.95
C THR A 374 -9.15 -47.95 19.81
N ARG A 375 -8.09 -47.33 19.30
CA ARG A 375 -7.27 -46.35 20.05
C ARG A 375 -7.58 -44.90 19.73
N LEU A 376 -8.50 -44.62 18.80
CA LEU A 376 -8.91 -43.26 18.47
C LEU A 376 -9.50 -42.56 19.70
N GLN A 377 -9.09 -41.31 19.90
CA GLN A 377 -9.58 -40.48 21.00
C GLN A 377 -10.32 -39.26 20.46
N PHE A 378 -11.41 -38.91 21.13
CA PHE A 378 -12.14 -37.67 20.89
C PHE A 378 -11.58 -36.58 21.80
N ASN A 379 -11.40 -35.37 21.26
CA ASN A 379 -10.95 -34.26 22.07
C ASN A 379 -12.13 -33.75 22.91
N PRO A 380 -11.99 -33.58 24.24
CA PRO A 380 -13.04 -33.00 25.06
C PRO A 380 -13.48 -31.60 24.59
N LYS A 381 -12.59 -30.85 23.91
CA LYS A 381 -12.86 -29.53 23.33
C LYS A 381 -13.84 -29.56 22.14
N ASP A 382 -14.16 -30.75 21.63
CA ASP A 382 -15.01 -30.94 20.45
C ASP A 382 -16.46 -31.27 20.82
N SER A 383 -16.81 -31.04 22.09
CA SER A 383 -18.21 -31.14 22.54
C SER A 383 -19.08 -30.12 21.81
N GLU A 384 -20.30 -30.53 21.47
CA GLU A 384 -21.26 -29.68 20.75
C GLU A 384 -21.52 -28.36 21.47
N ALA A 385 -21.64 -28.38 22.81
CA ALA A 385 -21.84 -27.17 23.61
C ALA A 385 -20.69 -26.16 23.48
N GLN A 386 -19.44 -26.61 23.48
CA GLN A 386 -18.27 -25.75 23.32
C GLN A 386 -18.14 -25.25 21.88
N LEU A 387 -18.48 -26.09 20.91
CA LEU A 387 -18.47 -25.71 19.50
C LEU A 387 -19.50 -24.61 19.21
N LEU A 388 -20.72 -24.73 19.73
CA LEU A 388 -21.74 -23.69 19.60
C LEU A 388 -21.29 -22.36 20.22
N GLN A 389 -20.58 -22.41 21.35
CA GLN A 389 -19.97 -21.20 21.93
C GLN A 389 -18.91 -20.60 21.00
N GLN A 390 -18.03 -21.41 20.42
CA GLN A 390 -17.00 -20.94 19.49
C GLN A 390 -17.60 -20.37 18.19
N LEU A 391 -18.66 -20.98 17.67
CA LEU A 391 -19.38 -20.47 16.50
C LEU A 391 -20.03 -19.12 16.82
N LYS A 392 -20.65 -18.98 18.00
CA LYS A 392 -21.23 -17.71 18.44
C LYS A 392 -20.18 -16.60 18.54
N GLU A 393 -19.02 -16.89 19.13
CA GLU A 393 -17.89 -15.95 19.22
C GLU A 393 -17.35 -15.58 17.84
N TYR A 394 -17.24 -16.55 16.92
CA TYR A 394 -16.82 -16.31 15.55
C TYR A 394 -17.77 -15.37 14.81
N TRP A 395 -19.07 -15.68 14.80
CA TRP A 395 -20.08 -14.88 14.09
C TRP A 395 -20.27 -13.48 14.68
N ALA A 396 -20.00 -13.29 15.97
CA ALA A 396 -20.02 -11.97 16.59
C ALA A 396 -18.94 -11.02 16.02
N ASN A 397 -17.79 -11.57 15.59
CA ASN A 397 -16.64 -10.80 15.12
C ASN A 397 -16.48 -10.81 13.59
N ASP A 398 -17.12 -11.74 12.89
CA ASP A 398 -16.97 -11.99 11.46
C ASP A 398 -17.23 -10.72 10.62
N SER A 399 -18.33 -10.01 10.87
CA SER A 399 -18.66 -8.76 10.17
C SER A 399 -17.55 -7.70 10.25
N SER A 400 -17.08 -7.40 11.47
CA SER A 400 -16.00 -6.44 11.71
C SER A 400 -14.68 -6.84 11.03
N LEU A 401 -14.38 -8.15 10.96
CA LEU A 401 -13.18 -8.65 10.28
C LEU A 401 -13.31 -8.55 8.76
N GLN A 402 -14.49 -8.81 8.19
CA GLN A 402 -14.73 -8.66 6.76
C GLN A 402 -14.60 -7.19 6.33
N ASP A 403 -15.14 -6.26 7.12
CA ASP A 403 -15.03 -4.82 6.88
C ASP A 403 -13.57 -4.33 6.84
N LEU A 404 -12.70 -4.93 7.67
CA LEU A 404 -11.27 -4.61 7.70
C LEU A 404 -10.51 -5.17 6.47
N TYR A 405 -11.00 -6.27 5.89
CA TYR A 405 -10.38 -6.95 4.75
C TYR A 405 -11.34 -7.02 3.54
N PRO A 406 -11.67 -5.89 2.89
CA PRO A 406 -12.66 -5.84 1.80
C PRO A 406 -12.21 -6.59 0.52
N GLU A 407 -10.91 -6.83 0.36
CA GLU A 407 -10.35 -7.60 -0.77
C GLU A 407 -10.24 -9.11 -0.46
N ALA A 408 -10.77 -9.56 0.67
CA ALA A 408 -10.68 -10.97 1.03
C ALA A 408 -11.51 -11.84 0.09
N VAL A 409 -11.01 -13.05 -0.14
CA VAL A 409 -11.65 -14.03 -1.03
C VAL A 409 -12.47 -14.99 -0.19
N HIS A 410 -13.76 -15.07 -0.49
CA HIS A 410 -14.69 -15.97 0.17
C HIS A 410 -14.74 -17.31 -0.58
N ILE A 411 -14.58 -18.41 0.16
CA ILE A 411 -14.53 -19.77 -0.40
C ILE A 411 -15.49 -20.64 0.38
N ASN A 412 -16.43 -21.25 -0.33
CA ASN A 412 -17.32 -22.25 0.23
C ASN A 412 -16.53 -23.49 0.69
N ALA A 413 -16.48 -23.70 2.01
CA ALA A 413 -15.77 -24.78 2.67
C ALA A 413 -16.66 -25.99 3.00
N ASP A 414 -17.95 -25.97 2.63
CA ASP A 414 -18.86 -27.13 2.75
C ASP A 414 -18.49 -28.27 1.80
N GLN A 415 -17.63 -28.00 0.82
CA GLN A 415 -17.14 -28.94 -0.18
C GLN A 415 -16.05 -29.87 0.36
N ASP A 416 -15.63 -30.83 -0.47
CA ASP A 416 -14.52 -31.72 -0.12
C ASP A 416 -13.19 -30.93 0.00
N PRO A 417 -12.24 -31.39 0.83
CA PRO A 417 -11.00 -30.66 1.06
C PRO A 417 -10.16 -30.37 -0.19
N HIS A 418 -10.24 -31.20 -1.24
CA HIS A 418 -9.46 -31.03 -2.45
C HIS A 418 -10.05 -29.91 -3.32
N THR A 419 -11.37 -29.87 -3.51
CA THR A 419 -12.03 -28.79 -4.25
C THR A 419 -11.85 -27.42 -3.58
N VAL A 420 -11.88 -27.38 -2.24
CA VAL A 420 -11.55 -26.17 -1.47
C VAL A 420 -10.09 -25.75 -1.71
N PHE A 421 -9.16 -26.70 -1.75
CA PHE A 421 -7.75 -26.42 -2.00
C PHE A 421 -7.49 -25.90 -3.43
N GLU A 422 -8.14 -26.49 -4.44
CA GLU A 422 -8.06 -26.01 -5.83
C GLU A 422 -8.61 -24.58 -5.97
N SER A 423 -9.73 -24.30 -5.28
CA SER A 423 -10.31 -22.96 -5.25
C SER A 423 -9.35 -21.94 -4.61
N LEU A 424 -8.74 -22.30 -3.48
CA LEU A 424 -7.69 -21.50 -2.83
C LEU A 424 -6.51 -21.26 -3.77
N GLU A 425 -5.97 -22.31 -4.39
CA GLU A 425 -4.83 -22.25 -5.30
C GLU A 425 -5.08 -21.32 -6.48
N SER A 426 -6.25 -21.42 -7.12
CA SER A 426 -6.60 -20.57 -8.26
C SER A 426 -6.55 -19.07 -7.94
N ARG A 427 -6.76 -18.71 -6.66
CA ARG A 427 -6.81 -17.34 -6.14
C ARG A 427 -5.54 -16.93 -5.38
N LEU A 428 -4.65 -17.89 -5.08
CA LEU A 428 -3.32 -17.63 -4.51
C LEU A 428 -2.39 -17.02 -5.56
N THR A 429 -2.45 -17.50 -6.81
CA THR A 429 -1.73 -16.91 -7.93
C THR A 429 -2.47 -15.67 -8.45
N PRO A 430 -1.78 -14.55 -8.77
CA PRO A 430 -2.43 -13.44 -9.46
C PRO A 430 -2.89 -13.92 -10.84
N THR A 431 -4.20 -14.13 -11.00
CA THR A 431 -4.83 -14.17 -12.31
C THR A 431 -4.80 -12.76 -12.91
N HIS A 432 -4.73 -12.70 -14.24
CA HIS A 432 -4.59 -11.53 -15.09
C HIS A 432 -5.33 -10.23 -14.66
N PRO A 433 -4.88 -9.05 -15.15
CA PRO A 433 -5.06 -7.73 -14.54
C PRO A 433 -6.45 -7.08 -14.72
N HIS A 434 -7.54 -7.84 -14.65
CA HIS A 434 -8.88 -7.30 -14.91
C HIS A 434 -9.81 -7.15 -13.70
N ASP A 435 -9.44 -7.67 -12.53
CA ASP A 435 -10.31 -7.61 -11.34
C ASP A 435 -9.61 -6.90 -10.16
N PHE A 436 -9.63 -5.56 -10.12
CA PHE A 436 -9.28 -4.84 -8.90
C PHE A 436 -10.20 -3.64 -8.65
N TYR A 437 -10.99 -3.76 -7.58
CA TYR A 437 -11.68 -2.66 -6.92
C TYR A 437 -10.71 -1.83 -6.07
N ILE A 438 -11.11 -0.57 -5.89
CA ILE A 438 -10.39 0.62 -5.46
C ILE A 438 -9.75 0.49 -4.07
N ASN A 439 -8.44 0.75 -3.97
CA ASN A 439 -7.79 1.08 -2.69
C ASN A 439 -6.78 2.24 -2.90
N THR A 440 -7.26 3.47 -2.72
CA THR A 440 -6.52 4.74 -2.93
C THR A 440 -5.51 5.06 -1.81
N SER A 441 -5.33 4.17 -0.84
CA SER A 441 -4.81 4.54 0.48
C SER A 441 -3.29 4.66 0.62
N ARG A 442 -2.48 4.50 -0.44
CA ARG A 442 -0.99 4.57 -0.35
C ARG A 442 -0.32 5.00 -1.65
N VAL A 443 -0.88 6.02 -2.30
CA VAL A 443 -0.33 6.55 -3.53
C VAL A 443 0.87 7.45 -3.19
N LYS A 444 2.08 7.00 -3.56
CA LYS A 444 3.32 7.77 -3.49
C LYS A 444 3.84 7.94 -4.91
N ILE A 445 3.59 9.11 -5.49
CA ILE A 445 3.91 9.35 -6.91
C ILE A 445 5.01 10.37 -7.02
N LEU A 446 5.99 10.08 -7.86
CA LEU A 446 6.89 11.07 -8.42
C LEU A 446 6.47 11.36 -9.85
N PHE A 447 6.18 12.61 -10.17
CA PHE A 447 6.11 13.10 -11.55
C PHE A 447 7.42 13.80 -11.87
N SER A 448 8.10 13.36 -12.92
CA SER A 448 9.25 14.06 -13.49
C SER A 448 8.98 14.50 -14.91
#